data_AF-A0A9W6N472-F1
#
_entry.id   AF-A0A9W6N472-F1
#
_cell.length_a   1.000
_cell.length_b   1.000
_cell.length_c   1.000
_cell.angle_alpha   90.00
_cell.angle_beta   90.00
_cell.angle_gamma   90.00
#
_symmetry.space_group_name_H-M   'P 1'
#
loop_
_entity.id
_entity.type
_entity.pdbx_description
1 polymer ?
#
loop_
_entity_poly.entity_id
_entity_poly.type
_entity_poly.pdbx_seq_one_letter_code
_entity_poly.pdbx_strand_id
1 'polypeptide(L)' 'MNSAPIATWEGAKAYFTFADQPAVLMLISALALAACVGVLVSMVRHETDCVKKLPN' A
#
# COMPACT_ATOMS: atom_id res chain seq x y z
N MET A 1 29.52 4.69 -10.94
CA MET A 1 28.11 4.85 -10.51
C MET A 1 27.87 3.95 -9.32
N ASN A 2 28.07 4.46 -8.11
CA ASN A 2 27.70 3.84 -6.83
C ASN A 2 26.82 4.86 -6.12
N SER A 3 25.54 4.89 -6.53
CA SER A 3 24.58 5.94 -6.17
C SER A 3 23.82 5.65 -4.87
N ALA A 4 24.32 4.77 -4.01
CA ALA A 4 23.72 4.55 -2.70
C ALA A 4 24.31 5.57 -1.72
N PRO A 5 23.53 6.57 -1.23
CA PRO A 5 24.03 7.62 -0.33
C PRO A 5 24.34 7.11 1.08
N ILE A 6 24.15 5.81 1.34
CA ILE A 6 24.24 5.23 2.66
C ILE A 6 24.88 3.84 2.59
N ALA A 7 25.99 3.67 3.31
CA ALA A 7 26.69 2.39 3.42
C ALA A 7 26.12 1.49 4.53
N THR A 8 25.36 2.05 5.47
CA THR A 8 24.82 1.36 6.64
C THR A 8 23.41 1.83 7.02
N TRP A 9 22.52 0.91 7.40
CA TRP A 9 21.13 1.24 7.78
C TRP A 9 20.97 1.75 9.21
N GLU A 10 22.07 1.99 9.92
CA GLU A 10 22.05 2.29 11.35
C GLU A 10 21.27 3.57 11.67
N GLY A 11 21.51 4.65 10.94
CA GLY A 11 20.77 5.91 11.10
C GLY A 11 19.32 5.84 10.62
N ALA A 12 19.00 4.93 9.69
CA ALA A 12 17.63 4.76 9.21
C ALA A 12 16.74 4.07 10.25
N LYS A 13 17.28 3.15 11.03
CA LYS A 13 16.53 2.49 12.13
C LYS A 13 16.05 3.46 13.21
N ALA A 14 16.80 4.54 13.44
CA ALA A 14 16.45 5.57 14.43
C ALA A 14 15.14 6.31 14.09
N TYR A 15 14.80 6.38 12.80
CA TYR A 15 13.60 7.07 12.30
C TYR A 15 12.55 6.11 11.72
N PHE A 16 12.96 4.93 11.27
CA PHE A 16 12.10 3.93 10.63
C PHE A 16 12.31 2.56 11.29
N THR A 17 11.43 2.25 12.25
CA THR A 17 11.47 1.06 13.11
C THR A 17 11.67 -0.27 12.37
N PHE A 18 11.16 -0.38 11.14
CA PHE A 18 11.18 -1.62 10.35
C PHE A 18 12.04 -1.54 9.09
N ALA A 19 12.91 -0.54 8.96
CA ALA A 19 13.68 -0.30 7.72
C ALA A 19 14.61 -1.47 7.32
N ASP A 20 15.08 -2.26 8.28
CA ASP A 20 15.92 -3.44 8.05
C ASP A 20 15.16 -4.78 8.08
N GLN A 21 13.83 -4.73 8.19
CA GLN A 21 12.97 -5.91 8.28
C GLN A 21 12.17 -6.07 6.98
N PRO A 22 12.75 -6.66 5.91
CA PRO A 22 12.12 -6.71 4.59
C PRO A 22 10.77 -7.44 4.61
N ALA A 23 10.62 -8.45 5.46
CA ALA A 23 9.35 -9.17 5.62
C ALA A 23 8.23 -8.26 6.19
N VAL A 24 8.55 -7.39 7.15
CA VAL A 24 7.58 -6.47 7.76
C VAL A 24 7.18 -5.38 6.77
N LEU A 25 8.14 -4.85 6.02
CA LEU A 25 7.86 -3.87 4.96
C LEU A 25 6.95 -4.47 3.89
N MET A 26 7.24 -5.68 3.41
CA MET A 26 6.39 -6.38 2.45
C MET A 26 4.97 -6.58 2.97
N LEU A 27 4.82 -6.96 4.24
CA LEU A 27 3.51 -7.11 4.87
C LEU A 27 2.73 -5.79 4.89
N ILE A 28 3.35 -4.70 5.36
CA ILE A 28 2.72 -3.38 5.43
C ILE A 28 2.33 -2.89 4.02
N SER A 29 3.22 -3.05 3.04
CA SER A 29 2.94 -2.68 1.64
C SER A 29 1.80 -3.52 1.05
N ALA A 30 1.75 -4.83 1.33
CA ALA A 30 0.66 -5.69 0.89
C ALA A 30 -0.68 -5.30 1.50
N LEU A 31 -0.70 -4.94 2.79
CA LEU A 31 -1.90 -4.45 3.47
C LEU A 31 -2.39 -3.12 2.89
N ALA A 32 -1.48 -2.18 2.61
CA ALA A 32 -1.82 -0.92 1.97
C ALA A 32 -2.41 -1.13 0.57
N LEU A 33 -1.81 -2.01 -0.23
CA LEU A 33 -2.32 -2.37 -1.55
C LEU A 33 -3.72 -3.00 -1.45
N ALA A 34 -3.92 -3.93 -0.51
CA ALA A 34 -5.20 -4.58 -0.28
C ALA A 34 -6.29 -3.56 0.09
N ALA A 35 -5.98 -2.56 0.92
CA ALA A 35 -6.90 -1.49 1.26
C ALA A 35 -7.30 -0.66 0.02
N CYS A 36 -6.33 -0.25 -0.80
CA CYS A 36 -6.61 0.48 -2.05
C CYS A 36 -7.50 -0.32 -3.00
N VAL A 37 -7.15 -1.57 -3.27
CA VAL A 37 -7.94 -2.44 -4.15
C VAL A 37 -9.34 -2.69 -3.57
N GLY A 38 -9.44 -2.92 -2.26
CA GLY A 38 -10.74 -3.12 -1.59
C GLY A 38 -11.68 -1.93 -1.73
N VAL A 39 -11.16 -0.71 -1.60
CA VAL A 39 -11.95 0.52 -1.81
C VAL A 39 -12.41 0.63 -3.26
N LEU A 40 -11.54 0.40 -4.23
CA LEU A 40 -11.90 0.43 -5.66
C LEU A 40 -12.99 -0.58 -5.99
N VAL A 41 -12.86 -1.82 -5.53
CA VAL A 41 -13.87 -2.86 -5.73
C VAL A 41 -15.20 -2.46 -5.09
N SER A 42 -15.18 -1.86 -3.91
CA SER A 42 -16.38 -1.36 -3.24
C SER A 42 -17.07 -0.26 -4.06
N MET A 43 -16.31 0.70 -4.58
CA MET A 43 -16.82 1.79 -5.42
C MET A 43 -17.46 1.26 -6.70
N VAL A 44 -16.75 0.38 -7.44
CA VAL A 44 -17.27 -0.22 -8.68
C VAL A 44 -18.57 -0.98 -8.44
N ARG A 45 -18.66 -1.74 -7.34
CA ARG A 45 -19.88 -2.46 -6.96
C ARG A 45 -21.02 -1.49 -6.64
N HIS A 46 -20.75 -0.46 -5.85
CA HIS A 46 -21.73 0.56 -5.50
C HIS A 46 -22.29 1.27 -6.74
N GLU A 47 -21.43 1.71 -7.65
CA GLU A 47 -21.85 2.37 -8.90
C GLU A 47 -22.68 1.44 -9.78
N THR A 48 -22.24 0.19 -9.95
CA THR A 48 -22.98 -0.82 -10.74
C THR A 48 -24.38 -1.05 -10.17
N ASP A 49 -24.51 -1.12 -8.85
CA ASP A 49 -25.81 -1.32 -8.20
C ASP A 49 -26.70 -0.08 -8.27
N CYS A 50 -26.12 1.13 -8.23
CA CYS A 50 -26.85 2.37 -8.46
C CYS A 50 -27.40 2.46 -9.88
N VAL A 51 -26.58 2.13 -10.89
CA VAL A 51 -26.99 2.15 -12.31
C VAL A 51 -28.14 1.19 -12.56
N LYS A 52 -28.09 -0.03 -12.01
CA LYS A 52 -29.17 -1.03 -12.16
C LYS A 52 -30.51 -0.60 -11.56
N LYS A 53 -30.50 0.34 -10.61
CA LYS A 53 -31.72 0.81 -9.91
C LYS A 53 -32.37 2.00 -10.59
N LEU A 54 -31.75 2.59 -11.62
CA LEU A 54 -32.37 3.69 -12.36
C LEU A 54 -33.54 3.17 -13.20
N PRO A 55 -34.74 3.77 -13.09
CA PRO A 55 -35.84 3.46 -14.01
C PRO A 55 -35.50 3.93 -15.42
N ASN A 56 -35.91 3.16 -16.43
CA ASN A 56 -35.77 3.48 -17.86
C ASN A 56 -36.60 4.72 -18.24
#